data_AF-A0A643D1H2-F1
#
_entry.id   AF-A0A643D1H2-F1
#
_cell.length_a   1.000
_cell.length_b   1.000
_cell.length_c   1.000
_cell.angle_alpha   90.00
_cell.angle_beta   90.00
_cell.angle_gamma   90.00
#
_symmetry.space_group_name_H-M   'P 1'
#
loop_
_entity.id
_entity.type
_entity.pdbx_description
1 polymer ?
#
loop_
_entity_poly.entity_id
_entity_poly.type
_entity_poly.pdbx_seq_one_letter_code
_entity_poly.pdbx_strand_id
1 'polypeptide(L)'
;PWPEHDQRYVRSEEFIRTLKGIWTTDNYSFDGKYYQFQNYTLKPKPLQQPHIEVFQGGSSRAARDMAARVSDWYFTNGNSVAEIKKQIEDVRTKAKLENRQVKIGVNAFIIARDTEEEAKAVLNEIIAQANVEAVNAFGDATREAGAAAPER
;
A
#
# COMPACT_ATOMS: atom_id res chain seq x y z
N PRO A 1 9.56 -20.85 7.71
CA PRO A 1 9.42 -20.42 6.29
C PRO A 1 8.62 -19.13 6.20
N TRP A 2 9.01 -18.23 5.30
CA TRP A 2 8.28 -16.99 5.04
C TRP A 2 7.00 -17.30 4.24
N PRO A 3 5.85 -16.65 4.50
CA PRO A 3 4.60 -16.99 3.82
C PRO A 3 4.65 -16.74 2.30
N GLU A 4 3.84 -17.47 1.54
CA GLU A 4 3.58 -17.20 0.11
C GLU A 4 2.96 -15.81 -0.08
N HIS A 5 3.13 -15.22 -1.27
CA HIS A 5 2.75 -13.82 -1.57
C HIS A 5 1.36 -13.43 -1.03
N ASP A 6 0.30 -14.16 -1.40
CA ASP A 6 -1.07 -13.82 -1.01
C ASP A 6 -1.31 -14.00 0.49
N GLN A 7 -0.68 -15.02 1.09
CA GLN A 7 -0.80 -15.26 2.53
C GLN A 7 -0.19 -14.12 3.35
N ARG A 8 0.78 -13.39 2.81
CA ARG A 8 1.33 -12.16 3.44
C ARG A 8 0.26 -11.08 3.55
N TYR A 9 -0.62 -10.94 2.55
CA TYR A 9 -1.73 -9.97 2.59
C TYR A 9 -2.85 -10.44 3.51
N VAL A 10 -3.17 -11.72 3.58
CA VAL A 10 -4.14 -12.24 4.57
C VAL A 10 -3.65 -11.94 5.99
N ARG A 11 -2.37 -12.20 6.29
CA ARG A 11 -1.79 -11.88 7.60
C ARG A 11 -1.78 -10.38 7.89
N SER A 12 -1.46 -9.56 6.90
CA SER A 12 -1.47 -8.09 7.03
C SER A 12 -2.89 -7.57 7.27
N GLU A 13 -3.88 -8.14 6.61
CA GLU A 13 -5.28 -7.78 6.79
C GLU A 13 -5.74 -8.06 8.23
N GLU A 14 -5.50 -9.27 8.74
CA GLU A 14 -5.83 -9.62 10.12
C GLU A 14 -5.15 -8.67 11.11
N PHE A 15 -3.86 -8.38 10.90
CA PHE A 15 -3.11 -7.45 11.75
C PHE A 15 -3.75 -6.06 11.81
N ILE A 16 -4.14 -5.50 10.66
CA ILE A 16 -4.79 -4.18 10.59
C ILE A 16 -6.15 -4.21 11.30
N ARG A 17 -6.95 -5.27 11.10
CA ARG A 17 -8.26 -5.42 11.77
C ARG A 17 -8.09 -5.47 13.28
N THR A 18 -7.11 -6.24 13.76
CA THR A 18 -6.81 -6.33 15.19
C THR A 18 -6.34 -5.00 15.75
N LEU A 19 -5.41 -4.31 15.09
CA LEU A 19 -4.93 -2.99 15.54
C LEU A 19 -6.08 -2.00 15.70
N LYS A 20 -6.92 -1.86 14.65
CA LYS A 20 -8.07 -0.96 14.69
C LYS A 20 -9.04 -1.35 15.80
N GLY A 21 -9.37 -2.63 15.93
CA GLY A 21 -10.24 -3.13 17.00
C GLY A 21 -9.71 -2.83 18.40
N ILE A 22 -8.41 -3.05 18.64
CA ILE A 22 -7.76 -2.74 19.92
C ILE A 22 -7.82 -1.23 20.22
N TRP A 23 -7.61 -0.39 19.21
CA TRP A 23 -7.62 1.06 19.36
C TRP A 23 -9.01 1.63 19.61
N THR A 24 -10.07 0.99 19.11
CA THR A 24 -11.43 1.54 19.17
C THR A 24 -12.33 0.88 20.20
N THR A 25 -11.98 -0.31 20.68
CA THR A 25 -12.90 -1.15 21.47
C THR A 25 -12.26 -1.56 22.79
N ASP A 26 -13.02 -1.47 23.88
CA ASP A 26 -12.67 -2.10 25.15
C ASP A 26 -13.16 -3.57 25.12
N ASN A 27 -12.47 -4.46 25.84
CA ASN A 27 -12.79 -5.89 25.89
C ASN A 27 -12.74 -6.57 24.51
N TYR A 28 -11.83 -6.10 23.65
CA TYR A 28 -11.68 -6.58 22.29
C TYR A 28 -11.31 -8.06 22.27
N SER A 29 -12.07 -8.84 21.51
CA SER A 29 -11.79 -10.24 21.24
C SER A 29 -11.77 -10.48 19.74
N PHE A 30 -10.85 -11.31 19.28
CA PHE A 30 -10.64 -11.63 17.88
C PHE A 30 -10.07 -13.04 17.78
N ASP A 31 -10.55 -13.82 16.82
CA ASP A 31 -10.09 -15.18 16.58
C ASP A 31 -9.78 -15.33 15.09
N GLY A 32 -8.58 -14.89 14.70
CA GLY A 32 -8.07 -15.01 13.34
C GLY A 32 -7.16 -16.22 13.17
N LYS A 33 -6.62 -16.40 11.98
CA LYS A 33 -5.64 -17.46 11.71
C LYS A 33 -4.28 -17.13 12.34
N TYR A 34 -3.87 -15.86 12.31
CA TYR A 34 -2.56 -15.41 12.74
C TYR A 34 -2.56 -14.67 14.07
N TYR A 35 -3.69 -14.10 14.48
CA TYR A 35 -3.82 -13.32 15.70
C TYR A 35 -5.08 -13.71 16.46
N GLN A 36 -4.94 -13.92 17.77
CA GLN A 36 -6.05 -14.22 18.67
C GLN A 36 -5.95 -13.33 19.92
N PHE A 37 -7.07 -12.71 20.27
CA PHE A 37 -7.21 -11.85 21.44
C PHE A 37 -8.47 -12.24 22.20
N GLN A 38 -8.38 -12.25 23.53
CA GLN A 38 -9.50 -12.53 24.42
C GLN A 38 -9.63 -11.42 25.44
N ASN A 39 -10.77 -10.72 25.40
CA ASN A 39 -11.16 -9.69 26.36
C ASN A 39 -10.07 -8.62 26.64
N TYR A 40 -9.34 -8.20 25.60
CA TYR A 40 -8.20 -7.31 25.75
C TYR A 40 -8.60 -5.84 25.68
N THR A 41 -8.04 -5.03 26.56
CA THR A 41 -8.26 -3.57 26.58
C THR A 41 -6.93 -2.83 26.60
N LEU A 42 -6.63 -2.10 25.52
CA LEU A 42 -5.54 -1.12 25.52
C LEU A 42 -5.99 0.16 26.25
N LYS A 43 -5.17 0.67 27.18
CA LYS A 43 -5.26 2.03 27.74
C LYS A 43 -3.86 2.66 27.86
N PRO A 44 -3.72 3.97 27.58
CA PRO A 44 -4.74 4.84 26.98
C PRO A 44 -5.04 4.47 25.52
N LYS A 45 -6.21 4.88 25.00
CA LYS A 45 -6.50 4.78 23.57
C LYS A 45 -5.71 5.83 22.79
N PRO A 46 -5.47 5.63 21.47
CA PRO A 46 -4.90 6.69 20.63
C PRO A 46 -5.72 7.99 20.70
N LEU A 47 -5.02 9.13 20.61
CA LEU A 47 -5.65 10.44 20.61
C LEU A 47 -6.50 10.67 19.35
N GLN A 48 -6.02 10.21 18.19
CA GLN A 48 -6.68 10.39 16.90
C GLN A 48 -7.97 9.57 16.81
N GLN A 49 -9.03 10.21 16.31
CA GLN A 49 -10.35 9.61 16.10
C GLN A 49 -10.66 9.51 14.59
N PRO A 50 -11.39 8.45 14.14
CA PRO A 50 -11.84 7.30 14.94
C PRO A 50 -10.69 6.36 15.34
N HIS A 51 -9.55 6.43 14.64
CA HIS A 51 -8.33 5.70 14.96
C HIS A 51 -7.14 6.36 14.23
N ILE A 52 -5.92 5.87 14.48
CA ILE A 52 -4.74 6.23 13.67
C ILE A 52 -4.96 5.74 12.23
N GLU A 53 -4.70 6.58 11.23
CA GLU A 53 -4.87 6.20 9.82
C GLU A 53 -3.81 5.18 9.39
N VAL A 54 -4.24 4.17 8.62
CA VAL A 54 -3.39 3.11 8.10
C VAL A 54 -3.11 3.34 6.62
N PHE A 55 -1.82 3.47 6.30
CA PHE A 55 -1.29 3.57 4.95
C PHE A 55 -0.79 2.21 4.49
N GLN A 56 -1.20 1.81 3.30
CA GLN A 56 -0.85 0.52 2.72
C GLN A 56 -0.32 0.70 1.31
N GLY A 57 0.84 0.12 1.03
CA GLY A 57 1.46 0.14 -0.29
C GLY A 57 1.58 -1.24 -0.93
N GLY A 58 1.61 -1.27 -2.27
CA GLY A 58 1.69 -2.48 -3.07
C GLY A 58 0.68 -2.45 -4.22
N SER A 59 1.08 -2.89 -5.41
CA SER A 59 0.25 -2.77 -6.62
C SER A 59 -0.48 -4.06 -7.03
N SER A 60 -0.20 -5.18 -6.36
CA SER A 60 -0.80 -6.48 -6.68
C SER A 60 -2.31 -6.48 -6.43
N ARG A 61 -3.02 -7.43 -7.05
CA ARG A 61 -4.45 -7.63 -6.84
C ARG A 61 -4.78 -7.84 -5.35
N ALA A 62 -4.04 -8.72 -4.67
CA ALA A 62 -4.20 -8.99 -3.25
C ALA A 62 -3.99 -7.73 -2.39
N ALA A 63 -3.03 -6.88 -2.75
CA ALA A 63 -2.79 -5.60 -2.08
C ALA A 63 -3.99 -4.67 -2.21
N ARG A 64 -4.51 -4.47 -3.42
CA ARG A 64 -5.68 -3.63 -3.71
C ARG A 64 -6.94 -4.13 -3.00
N ASP A 65 -7.14 -5.44 -2.98
CA ASP A 65 -8.28 -6.07 -2.30
C ASP A 65 -8.22 -5.85 -0.78
N MET A 66 -7.04 -6.01 -0.18
CA MET A 66 -6.81 -5.69 1.23
C MET A 66 -6.98 -4.18 1.50
N ALA A 67 -6.48 -3.32 0.61
CA ALA A 67 -6.60 -1.87 0.72
C ALA A 67 -8.07 -1.46 0.89
N ALA A 68 -8.92 -1.97 0.01
CA ALA A 68 -10.35 -1.71 -0.01
C ALA A 68 -11.06 -2.13 1.28
N ARG A 69 -10.66 -3.26 1.88
CA ARG A 69 -11.30 -3.82 3.07
C ARG A 69 -10.87 -3.14 4.37
N VAL A 70 -9.59 -2.82 4.53
CA VAL A 70 -9.05 -2.47 5.86
C VAL A 70 -8.17 -1.22 5.92
N SER A 71 -7.72 -0.67 4.79
CA SER A 71 -6.82 0.48 4.78
C SER A 71 -7.60 1.79 4.73
N ASP A 72 -6.95 2.88 5.14
CA ASP A 72 -7.48 4.25 5.02
C ASP A 72 -6.83 4.97 3.83
N TRP A 73 -5.57 4.66 3.55
CA TRP A 73 -4.83 5.11 2.38
C TRP A 73 -4.27 3.95 1.56
N TYR A 74 -4.55 3.98 0.25
CA TYR A 74 -3.83 3.20 -0.75
C TYR A 74 -2.71 4.05 -1.32
N PHE A 75 -1.46 3.62 -1.11
CA PHE A 75 -0.26 4.33 -1.53
C PHE A 75 0.44 3.58 -2.67
N THR A 76 0.52 4.21 -3.84
CA THR A 76 1.09 3.60 -5.05
C THR A 76 2.26 4.41 -5.59
N ASN A 77 3.17 3.75 -6.31
CA ASN A 77 4.24 4.43 -7.02
C ASN A 77 3.72 5.10 -8.30
N GLY A 78 4.45 6.10 -8.78
CA GLY A 78 4.16 6.79 -10.02
C GLY A 78 4.11 5.84 -11.22
N ASN A 79 3.12 6.06 -12.07
CA ASN A 79 2.90 5.38 -13.35
C ASN A 79 2.22 6.38 -14.30
N SER A 80 1.90 5.96 -15.52
CA SER A 80 1.05 6.76 -16.41
C SER A 80 -0.27 7.13 -15.75
N VAL A 81 -0.82 8.29 -16.10
CA VAL A 81 -2.10 8.78 -15.57
C VAL A 81 -3.23 7.77 -15.82
N ALA A 82 -3.22 7.09 -16.98
CA ALA A 82 -4.22 6.09 -17.34
C ALA A 82 -4.17 4.87 -16.41
N GLU A 83 -2.98 4.33 -16.14
CA GLU A 83 -2.81 3.18 -15.24
C GLU A 83 -3.15 3.54 -13.79
N ILE A 84 -2.71 4.71 -13.32
CA ILE A 84 -3.09 5.20 -11.98
C ILE A 84 -4.61 5.31 -11.87
N LYS A 85 -5.27 5.89 -12.87
CA LYS A 85 -6.73 6.03 -12.89
C LYS A 85 -7.42 4.66 -12.78
N LYS A 86 -6.98 3.67 -13.56
CA LYS A 86 -7.49 2.29 -13.51
C LYS A 86 -7.33 1.67 -12.11
N GLN A 87 -6.16 1.83 -11.49
CA GLN A 87 -5.91 1.32 -10.13
C GLN A 87 -6.81 2.01 -9.09
N ILE A 88 -6.96 3.33 -9.18
CA ILE A 88 -7.81 4.12 -8.27
C ILE A 88 -9.27 3.67 -8.39
N GLU A 89 -9.77 3.51 -9.61
CA GLU A 89 -11.15 3.10 -9.88
C GLU A 89 -11.42 1.70 -9.33
N ASP A 90 -10.49 0.77 -9.49
CA ASP A 90 -10.59 -0.58 -8.94
C ASP A 90 -10.67 -0.58 -7.40
N VAL A 91 -9.72 0.09 -6.72
CA VAL A 91 -9.70 0.15 -5.24
C VAL A 91 -10.97 0.84 -4.72
N ARG A 92 -11.39 1.95 -5.33
CA ARG A 92 -12.61 2.67 -4.92
C ARG A 92 -13.87 1.85 -5.14
N THR A 93 -13.94 1.09 -6.23
CA THR A 93 -15.10 0.21 -6.52
C THR A 93 -15.20 -0.88 -5.45
N LYS A 94 -14.09 -1.53 -5.13
CA LYS A 94 -14.04 -2.55 -4.07
C LYS A 94 -14.34 -1.95 -2.70
N ALA A 95 -13.78 -0.79 -2.37
CA ALA A 95 -14.04 -0.12 -1.09
C ALA A 95 -15.52 0.22 -0.91
N LYS A 96 -16.21 0.63 -2.00
CA LYS A 96 -17.65 0.88 -1.97
C LYS A 96 -18.46 -0.38 -1.62
N LEU A 97 -18.07 -1.55 -2.13
CA LEU A 97 -18.72 -2.82 -1.79
C LEU A 97 -18.59 -3.14 -0.29
N GLU A 98 -17.53 -2.65 0.34
CA GLU A 98 -17.28 -2.75 1.79
C GLU A 98 -17.89 -1.59 2.59
N ASN A 99 -18.68 -0.70 1.96
CA ASN A 99 -19.21 0.54 2.54
C ASN A 99 -18.11 1.48 3.10
N ARG A 100 -16.94 1.48 2.47
CA ARG A 100 -15.77 2.27 2.85
C ARG A 100 -15.37 3.26 1.76
N GLN A 101 -14.58 4.25 2.16
CA GLN A 101 -13.82 5.11 1.25
C GLN A 101 -12.34 4.99 1.56
N VAL A 102 -11.52 4.90 0.51
CA VAL A 102 -10.05 4.81 0.61
C VAL A 102 -9.44 6.03 -0.06
N LYS A 103 -8.57 6.73 0.67
CA LYS A 103 -7.79 7.85 0.16
C LYS A 103 -6.61 7.33 -0.68
N ILE A 104 -6.16 8.12 -1.63
CA ILE A 104 -5.10 7.71 -2.57
C ILE A 104 -3.88 8.60 -2.35
N GLY A 105 -2.73 7.98 -2.15
CA GLY A 105 -1.43 8.64 -2.21
C GLY A 105 -0.63 8.10 -3.40
N VAL A 106 0.00 9.00 -4.16
CA VAL A 106 0.89 8.65 -5.26
C VAL A 106 2.28 9.19 -4.97
N ASN A 107 3.27 8.32 -4.97
CA ASN A 107 4.67 8.72 -4.90
C ASN A 107 5.17 9.17 -6.28
N ALA A 108 5.77 10.35 -6.38
CA ALA A 108 6.32 10.89 -7.61
C ALA A 108 7.67 11.57 -7.37
N PHE A 109 8.59 11.38 -8.31
CA PHE A 109 9.84 12.16 -8.37
C PHE A 109 9.62 13.35 -9.30
N ILE A 110 9.91 14.55 -8.79
CA ILE A 110 9.68 15.81 -9.51
C ILE A 110 11.02 16.44 -9.81
N ILE A 111 11.28 16.69 -11.10
CA ILE A 111 12.39 17.55 -11.55
C ILE A 111 11.76 18.90 -11.92
N ALA A 112 11.84 19.86 -11.01
CA ALA A 112 11.33 21.21 -11.20
C ALA A 112 12.49 22.20 -11.48
N ARG A 113 12.37 22.98 -12.56
CA ARG A 113 13.29 24.06 -12.97
C ARG A 113 12.49 25.20 -13.57
N ASP A 114 13.14 26.34 -13.81
CA ASP A 114 12.46 27.54 -14.31
C ASP A 114 11.99 27.35 -15.76
N THR A 115 12.69 26.51 -16.53
CA THR A 115 12.31 26.13 -17.90
C THR A 115 12.24 24.60 -18.09
N GLU A 116 11.50 24.17 -19.12
CA GLU A 116 11.41 22.75 -19.48
C GLU A 116 12.76 22.21 -19.97
N GLU A 117 13.51 23.04 -20.70
CA GLU A 117 14.87 22.73 -21.18
C GLU A 117 15.81 22.42 -20.02
N GLU A 118 15.80 23.23 -18.97
CA GLU A 118 16.60 23.00 -17.76
C GLU A 118 16.18 21.72 -17.02
N ALA A 119 14.88 21.44 -16.91
CA ALA A 119 14.39 20.22 -16.29
C ALA A 119 14.84 18.97 -17.07
N LYS A 120 14.77 19.01 -18.40
CA LYS A 120 15.26 17.94 -19.27
C LYS A 120 16.78 17.76 -19.20
N ALA A 121 17.53 18.86 -19.08
CA ALA A 121 18.99 18.78 -18.91
C ALA A 121 19.36 18.02 -17.63
N VAL A 122 18.68 18.28 -16.52
CA VAL A 122 18.87 17.56 -15.25
C VAL A 122 18.48 16.09 -15.37
N LEU A 123 17.37 15.78 -16.06
CA LEU A 123 16.99 14.39 -16.33
C LEU A 123 18.09 13.63 -17.08
N ASN A 124 18.66 14.25 -18.11
CA ASN A 124 19.73 13.65 -18.90
C ASN A 124 21.00 13.44 -18.05
N GLU A 125 21.33 14.37 -17.15
CA GLU A 125 22.45 14.23 -16.22
C GLU A 125 22.24 13.05 -15.26
N ILE A 126 21.05 12.92 -14.66
CA ILE A 126 20.69 11.79 -13.78
C ILE A 126 20.86 10.47 -14.51
N ILE A 127 20.40 10.39 -15.77
CA ILE A 127 20.55 9.19 -16.59
C ILE A 127 22.03 8.90 -16.90
N ALA A 128 22.80 9.93 -17.25
CA ALA A 128 24.22 9.80 -17.58
C ALA A 128 25.07 9.33 -16.39
N GLN A 129 24.69 9.72 -15.16
CA GLN A 129 25.37 9.34 -13.93
C GLN A 129 24.77 8.09 -13.27
N ALA A 130 23.76 7.46 -13.88
CA ALA A 130 23.09 6.31 -13.30
C ALA A 130 24.04 5.12 -13.12
N ASN A 131 23.98 4.47 -11.96
CA ASN A 131 24.59 3.16 -11.78
C ASN A 131 23.73 2.11 -12.51
N VAL A 132 24.16 1.76 -13.73
CA VAL A 132 23.43 0.86 -14.62
C VAL A 132 23.23 -0.53 -14.00
N GLU A 133 24.21 -1.05 -13.27
CA GLU A 133 24.10 -2.36 -12.62
C GLU A 133 23.01 -2.35 -11.55
N ALA A 134 22.97 -1.30 -10.71
CA ALA A 134 21.95 -1.15 -9.69
C ALA A 134 20.54 -0.98 -10.30
N VAL A 135 20.42 -0.24 -11.40
CA VAL A 135 19.15 -0.07 -12.12
C VAL A 135 18.65 -1.41 -12.67
N ASN A 136 19.53 -2.20 -13.30
CA ASN A 136 19.17 -3.50 -13.85
C ASN A 136 18.77 -4.49 -12.74
N ALA A 137 19.55 -4.56 -11.65
CA ALA A 137 19.25 -5.41 -10.51
C ALA A 137 17.89 -5.08 -9.88
N PHE A 138 17.55 -3.80 -9.77
CA PHE A 138 16.22 -3.37 -9.33
C PHE A 138 15.11 -3.78 -10.33
N GLY A 139 15.39 -3.66 -11.63
CA GLY A 139 14.50 -4.12 -12.70
C GLY A 139 14.25 -5.63 -12.70
N ASP A 140 15.23 -6.45 -12.32
CA ASP A 140 15.07 -7.89 -12.14
C ASP A 140 14.21 -8.20 -10.91
N ALA A 141 14.55 -7.62 -9.75
CA ALA A 141 13.81 -7.82 -8.51
C ALA A 141 12.33 -7.44 -8.61
N THR A 142 12.02 -6.34 -9.31
CA THR A 142 10.64 -5.90 -9.53
C THR A 142 9.85 -6.84 -10.44
N ARG A 143 10.49 -7.43 -11.47
CA ARG A 143 9.87 -8.46 -12.33
C ARG A 143 9.59 -9.75 -11.58
N GLU A 144 10.53 -10.21 -10.75
CA GLU A 144 10.33 -11.38 -9.89
C GLU A 144 9.17 -11.17 -8.92
N ALA A 145 9.12 -10.01 -8.26
CA ALA A 145 8.03 -9.66 -7.36
C ALA A 145 6.67 -9.61 -8.08
N GLY A 146 6.62 -9.09 -9.31
CA GLY A 146 5.41 -9.09 -10.15
C GLY A 146 4.96 -10.48 -10.58
N ALA A 147 5.90 -11.37 -10.95
CA ALA A 147 5.61 -12.75 -11.33
C ALA A 147 5.04 -13.56 -10.16
N ALA A 148 5.43 -13.25 -8.93
CA ALA A 148 4.89 -13.86 -7.71
C ALA A 148 3.48 -13.36 -7.35
N ALA A 149 2.92 -12.39 -8.10
CA ALA A 149 1.67 -11.69 -7.78
C ALA A 149 0.71 -11.61 -8.99
N PRO A 150 0.27 -12.74 -9.56
CA PRO A 150 -0.58 -12.74 -10.75
C PRO A 150 -1.95 -12.07 -10.50
N GLU A 151 -2.53 -11.46 -11.54
CA GLU A 151 -3.83 -10.77 -11.49
C GLU A 151 -5.06 -11.72 -11.45
N ARG A 152 -4.85 -13.04 -11.35
CA ARG A 152 -5.93 -14.05 -11.42
C ARG A 152 -6.87 -14.01 -10.22
#